data_AF-A0A381SN92-F1
#
_entry.id   AF-A0A381SN92-F1
#
_cell.length_a   1.000
_cell.length_b   1.000
_cell.length_c   1.000
_cell.angle_alpha   90.00
_cell.angle_beta   90.00
_cell.angle_gamma   90.00
#
_symmetry.space_group_name_H-M   'P 1'
#
loop_
_entity.id
_entity.type
_entity.pdbx_description
1 polymer ?
#
loop_
_entity_poly.entity_id
_entity_poly.type
_entity_poly.pdbx_seq_one_letter_code
_entity_poly.pdbx_strand_id
1 'polypeptide(L)'
;MKHLSPEAEKEDYQTVKRCVPFLDAMTTGYIIPLPMDLTLAIISETENRILWKSEEEKARLEKYTIVESHDISQYPGAPFSHFRIIKFYNPWIIETSPGYSCIFTPPLNRHDLPYIPLSGVVDTDEYFNTVNFPCIFPGLDVGHEINLKIGTPMIQVIPFKRQEWKHKITNLKDGVLTRAHKTREDMRTDRKDWYRRKKWQKKSFH
;
A
#
# COMPACT_ATOMS: atom_id res chain seq x y z
N MET A 1 9.19 -9.07 33.69
CA MET A 1 8.79 -8.02 32.73
C MET A 1 7.73 -7.14 33.38
N LYS A 2 7.92 -5.82 33.46
CA LYS A 2 6.86 -4.92 33.94
C LYS A 2 5.78 -4.83 32.86
N HIS A 3 4.64 -5.48 33.07
CA HIS A 3 3.47 -5.32 32.22
C HIS A 3 2.92 -3.89 32.38
N LEU A 4 2.87 -3.15 31.28
CA LEU A 4 2.11 -1.92 31.18
C LEU A 4 0.67 -2.31 30.87
N SER A 5 -0.20 -2.27 31.87
CA SER A 5 -1.65 -2.40 31.68
C SER A 5 -2.24 -1.00 31.51
N PRO A 6 -2.74 -0.63 30.32
CA PRO A 6 -3.37 0.68 30.15
C PRO A 6 -4.72 0.70 30.87
N GLU A 7 -4.95 1.73 31.70
CA GLU A 7 -6.28 2.09 32.17
C GLU A 7 -7.06 2.68 30.98
N ALA A 8 -8.16 2.02 30.60
CA ALA A 8 -9.04 2.52 29.55
C ALA A 8 -10.08 3.47 30.15
N GLU A 9 -9.99 4.76 29.84
CA GLU A 9 -11.13 5.67 29.98
C GLU A 9 -12.26 5.18 29.06
N LYS A 10 -13.50 5.07 29.56
CA LYS A 10 -14.68 4.80 28.72
C LYS A 10 -14.93 6.03 27.84
N GLU A 11 -14.50 5.96 26.58
CA GLU A 11 -14.73 7.00 25.58
C GLU A 11 -15.98 6.73 24.73
N ASP A 12 -16.62 7.80 24.28
CA ASP A 12 -17.69 7.79 23.28
C ASP A 12 -17.05 7.52 21.91
N TYR A 13 -17.13 6.26 21.45
CA TYR A 13 -16.36 5.78 20.30
C TYR A 13 -16.72 6.52 19.00
N GLN A 14 -15.77 7.29 18.47
CA GLN A 14 -15.89 7.88 17.13
C GLN A 14 -15.64 6.81 16.06
N THR A 15 -16.39 6.87 14.95
CA THR A 15 -16.21 5.92 13.83
C THR A 15 -14.96 6.25 13.02
N VAL A 16 -14.41 5.24 12.33
CA VAL A 16 -13.25 5.38 11.41
C VAL A 16 -13.43 6.50 10.37
N LYS A 17 -14.69 6.82 10.00
CA LYS A 17 -15.04 7.91 9.08
C LYS A 17 -14.66 9.31 9.59
N ARG A 18 -14.37 9.46 10.88
CA ARG A 18 -13.84 10.72 11.47
C ARG A 18 -12.33 10.71 11.66
N CYS A 19 -11.68 9.56 11.48
CA CYS A 19 -10.23 9.45 11.58
C CYS A 19 -9.59 10.07 10.32
N VAL A 20 -9.33 11.37 10.38
CA VAL A 20 -8.71 12.10 9.27
C VAL A 20 -7.39 11.47 8.81
N PRO A 21 -6.48 10.98 9.69
CA PRO A 21 -5.30 10.26 9.23
C PRO A 21 -5.61 9.00 8.40
N PHE A 22 -6.68 8.27 8.74
CA PHE A 22 -7.11 7.09 7.98
C PHE A 22 -7.60 7.50 6.58
N LEU A 23 -8.40 8.57 6.49
CA LEU A 23 -8.89 9.11 5.22
C LEU A 23 -7.76 9.68 4.36
N ASP A 24 -6.83 10.42 4.97
CA ASP A 24 -5.65 10.95 4.28
C ASP A 24 -4.81 9.79 3.71
N ALA A 25 -4.62 8.70 4.45
CA ALA A 25 -3.89 7.53 3.96
C ALA A 25 -4.56 6.89 2.73
N MET A 26 -5.90 6.77 2.73
CA MET A 26 -6.63 6.20 1.60
C MET A 26 -6.69 7.11 0.37
N THR A 27 -6.54 8.43 0.54
CA THR A 27 -6.72 9.42 -0.53
C THR A 27 -5.42 10.09 -0.99
N THR A 28 -4.29 9.82 -0.32
CA THR A 28 -2.98 10.35 -0.71
C THR A 28 -2.46 9.62 -1.95
N GLY A 29 -1.95 10.37 -2.93
CA GLY A 29 -1.47 9.78 -4.18
C GLY A 29 -2.61 9.30 -5.06
N TYR A 30 -2.39 8.23 -5.82
CA TYR A 30 -3.39 7.65 -6.73
C TYR A 30 -3.28 6.13 -6.82
N ILE A 31 -4.32 5.49 -7.35
CA ILE A 31 -4.37 4.04 -7.59
C ILE A 31 -4.09 3.78 -9.06
N ILE A 32 -3.24 2.79 -9.35
CA ILE A 32 -3.19 2.18 -10.68
C ILE A 32 -4.11 0.96 -10.65
N PRO A 33 -5.26 0.99 -11.37
CA PRO A 33 -6.20 -0.11 -11.40
C PRO A 33 -5.78 -1.17 -12.40
N LEU A 34 -6.26 -2.39 -12.18
CA LEU A 34 -6.19 -3.48 -13.14
C LEU A 34 -6.93 -3.07 -14.42
N PRO A 35 -6.31 -3.16 -15.61
CA PRO A 35 -6.89 -2.64 -16.84
C PRO A 35 -8.01 -3.51 -17.43
N MET A 36 -8.30 -4.67 -16.83
CA MET A 36 -9.26 -5.66 -17.34
C MET A 36 -9.58 -6.74 -16.29
N ASP A 37 -10.64 -7.51 -16.53
CA ASP A 37 -10.89 -8.73 -15.77
C ASP A 37 -9.73 -9.73 -15.96
N LEU A 38 -9.34 -10.41 -14.87
CA LEU A 38 -8.26 -11.39 -14.83
C LEU A 38 -8.64 -12.55 -13.93
N THR A 39 -8.44 -13.77 -14.42
CA THR A 39 -8.59 -14.99 -13.63
C THR A 39 -7.21 -15.57 -13.36
N LEU A 40 -6.90 -15.88 -12.10
CA LEU A 40 -5.63 -16.50 -11.70
C LEU A 40 -5.95 -17.88 -11.10
N ALA A 41 -5.39 -18.94 -11.67
CA ALA A 41 -5.45 -20.28 -11.11
C ALA A 41 -4.11 -20.99 -11.31
N ILE A 42 -3.77 -21.87 -10.36
CA ILE A 42 -2.56 -22.70 -10.41
C ILE A 42 -2.96 -24.14 -10.72
N ILE A 43 -2.37 -24.69 -11.78
CA ILE A 43 -2.70 -26.04 -12.29
C ILE A 43 -1.90 -27.13 -11.58
N SER A 44 -0.64 -26.85 -11.26
CA SER A 44 0.23 -27.78 -10.56
C SER A 44 1.28 -27.04 -9.73
N GLU A 45 1.88 -27.72 -8.75
CA GLU A 45 2.88 -27.11 -7.88
C GLU A 45 4.12 -26.63 -8.65
N THR A 46 4.43 -27.31 -9.75
CA THR A 46 5.60 -27.08 -10.61
C THR A 46 5.33 -26.11 -11.77
N GLU A 47 4.09 -26.01 -12.25
CA GLU A 47 3.72 -25.08 -13.31
C GLU A 47 3.02 -23.85 -12.71
N ASN A 48 3.78 -22.77 -12.54
CA ASN A 48 3.28 -21.43 -12.22
C ASN A 48 2.53 -20.78 -13.41
N ARG A 49 1.73 -21.54 -14.16
CA ARG A 49 1.01 -21.03 -15.32
C ARG A 49 -0.31 -20.41 -14.90
N ILE A 50 -0.49 -19.15 -15.30
CA ILE A 50 -1.74 -18.41 -15.14
C ILE A 50 -2.72 -18.95 -16.19
N LEU A 51 -3.86 -19.44 -15.73
CA LEU A 51 -4.95 -19.86 -16.59
C LEU A 51 -5.80 -18.68 -17.04
N TRP A 52 -5.95 -18.52 -18.34
CA TRP A 52 -6.96 -17.65 -18.91
C TRP A 52 -8.32 -18.35 -18.87
N LYS A 53 -9.38 -17.58 -18.62
CA LYS A 53 -10.74 -18.12 -18.50
C LYS A 53 -11.25 -18.80 -19.78
N SER A 54 -10.75 -18.38 -20.95
CA SER A 54 -11.05 -18.98 -22.25
C SER A 54 -9.92 -18.70 -23.25
N GLU A 55 -9.91 -19.41 -24.38
CA GLU A 55 -8.94 -19.12 -25.45
C GLU A 55 -9.20 -17.78 -26.15
N GLU A 56 -10.43 -17.26 -26.10
CA GLU A 56 -10.76 -15.91 -26.55
C GLU A 56 -10.15 -14.86 -25.61
N GLU A 57 -10.19 -15.12 -24.29
CA GLU A 57 -9.54 -14.28 -23.30
C GLU A 57 -8.02 -14.33 -23.45
N LYS A 58 -7.43 -15.52 -23.65
CA LYS A 58 -6.02 -15.67 -23.97
C LYS A 58 -5.64 -14.91 -25.24
N ALA A 59 -6.34 -15.08 -26.35
CA ALA A 59 -6.02 -14.41 -27.62
C ALA A 59 -6.14 -12.87 -27.53
N ARG A 60 -7.07 -12.37 -26.71
CA ARG A 60 -7.20 -10.94 -26.42
C ARG A 60 -6.02 -10.41 -25.60
N LEU A 61 -5.51 -11.22 -24.67
CA LEU A 61 -4.59 -10.79 -23.61
C LEU A 61 -3.14 -11.21 -23.83
N GLU A 62 -2.85 -12.16 -24.70
CA GLU A 62 -1.49 -12.55 -25.09
C GLU A 62 -0.69 -11.38 -25.69
N LYS A 63 -1.39 -10.38 -26.25
CA LYS A 63 -0.81 -9.10 -26.71
C LYS A 63 -0.36 -8.17 -25.59
N TYR A 64 -0.86 -8.38 -24.37
CA TYR A 64 -0.60 -7.56 -23.19
C TYR A 64 -0.04 -8.48 -22.11
N THR A 65 1.28 -8.51 -21.93
CA THR A 65 1.85 -9.19 -20.76
C THR A 65 1.37 -8.46 -19.51
N ILE A 66 0.28 -8.92 -18.89
CA ILE A 66 -0.40 -8.27 -17.75
C ILE A 66 0.10 -8.86 -16.44
N VAL A 67 0.46 -10.13 -16.46
CA VAL A 67 0.93 -10.87 -15.30
C VAL A 67 2.02 -11.84 -15.69
N GLU A 68 3.04 -11.95 -14.84
CA GLU A 68 4.06 -12.99 -14.92
C GLU A 68 4.28 -13.57 -13.52
N SER A 69 4.39 -14.88 -13.45
CA SER A 69 4.74 -15.57 -12.21
C SER A 69 6.24 -15.48 -11.97
N HIS A 70 6.65 -15.20 -10.75
CA HIS A 70 8.05 -15.34 -10.38
C HIS A 70 8.38 -16.81 -10.08
N ASP A 71 9.56 -17.25 -10.50
CA ASP A 71 10.09 -18.54 -10.06
C ASP A 71 10.46 -18.47 -8.57
N ILE A 72 10.14 -19.52 -7.81
CA ILE A 72 10.40 -19.59 -6.36
C ILE A 72 11.90 -19.43 -6.04
N SER A 73 12.79 -19.79 -6.98
CA SER A 73 14.24 -19.59 -6.87
C SER A 73 14.68 -18.13 -6.79
N GLN A 74 13.82 -17.16 -7.10
CA GLN A 74 14.18 -15.74 -7.08
C GLN A 74 14.09 -15.11 -5.68
N TYR A 75 13.55 -15.80 -4.68
CA TYR A 75 13.38 -15.28 -3.32
C TYR A 75 13.66 -16.29 -2.18
N PRO A 76 14.72 -17.12 -2.26
CA PRO A 76 15.03 -18.07 -1.19
C PRO A 76 15.34 -17.33 0.11
N GLY A 77 14.70 -17.75 1.21
CA GLY A 77 14.90 -17.16 2.54
C GLY A 77 14.16 -15.86 2.81
N ALA A 78 13.38 -15.33 1.86
CA ALA A 78 12.49 -14.22 2.14
C ALA A 78 11.38 -14.64 3.14
N PRO A 79 10.91 -13.75 4.04
CA PRO A 79 9.84 -14.07 4.98
C PRO A 79 8.53 -14.52 4.31
N PHE A 80 8.33 -14.16 3.05
CA PHE A 80 7.17 -14.51 2.23
C PHE A 80 7.45 -15.64 1.22
N SER A 81 8.59 -16.32 1.32
CA SER A 81 9.01 -17.34 0.34
C SER A 81 8.09 -18.56 0.25
N HIS A 82 7.22 -18.76 1.24
CA HIS A 82 6.18 -19.80 1.23
C HIS A 82 4.92 -19.42 0.45
N PHE A 83 4.79 -18.16 0.03
CA PHE A 83 3.66 -17.68 -0.77
C PHE A 83 4.01 -17.60 -2.25
N ARG A 84 2.99 -17.74 -3.11
CA ARG A 84 3.14 -17.45 -4.54
C ARG A 84 3.28 -15.95 -4.75
N ILE A 85 4.22 -15.57 -5.62
CA ILE A 85 4.44 -14.19 -6.04
C ILE A 85 4.04 -14.04 -7.50
N ILE A 86 3.04 -13.21 -7.76
CA ILE A 86 2.60 -12.83 -9.11
C ILE A 86 2.94 -11.36 -9.32
N LYS A 87 3.57 -11.05 -10.45
CA LYS A 87 3.91 -9.69 -10.85
C LYS A 87 2.85 -9.15 -11.78
N PHE A 88 2.18 -8.07 -11.37
CA PHE A 88 1.38 -7.27 -12.28
C PHE A 88 2.28 -6.37 -13.13
N TYR A 89 2.04 -6.33 -14.43
CA TYR A 89 2.67 -5.38 -15.32
C TYR A 89 1.93 -4.06 -15.32
N ASN A 90 2.71 -2.98 -15.28
CA ASN A 90 2.20 -1.64 -15.40
C ASN A 90 2.29 -1.18 -16.86
N PRO A 91 1.16 -0.82 -17.50
CA PRO A 91 1.18 -0.29 -18.86
C PRO A 91 1.68 1.17 -18.94
N TRP A 92 1.93 1.83 -17.80
CA TRP A 92 2.31 3.24 -17.73
C TRP A 92 3.78 3.43 -17.36
N ILE A 93 4.39 4.48 -17.94
CA ILE A 93 5.61 5.08 -17.39
C ILE A 93 5.19 6.19 -16.44
N ILE A 94 5.80 6.24 -15.26
CA ILE A 94 5.46 7.22 -14.22
C ILE A 94 6.62 8.20 -14.14
N GLU A 95 6.30 9.46 -14.43
CA GLU A 95 7.26 10.56 -14.40
C GLU A 95 6.88 11.58 -13.34
N THR A 96 7.86 12.04 -12.57
CA THR A 96 7.69 13.12 -11.58
C THR A 96 8.67 14.25 -11.84
N SER A 97 8.37 15.45 -11.32
CA SER A 97 9.30 16.58 -11.40
C SER A 97 10.64 16.29 -10.72
N PRO A 98 11.74 16.95 -11.12
CA PRO A 98 13.06 16.73 -10.53
C PRO A 98 13.08 16.80 -8.99
N GLY A 99 13.78 15.86 -8.37
CA GLY A 99 13.88 15.71 -6.92
C GLY A 99 12.75 14.91 -6.27
N TYR A 100 11.89 14.23 -7.05
CA TYR A 100 10.78 13.43 -6.54
C TYR A 100 10.96 11.94 -6.82
N SER A 101 10.58 11.13 -5.84
CA SER A 101 10.41 9.69 -5.99
C SER A 101 8.95 9.34 -5.74
N CYS A 102 8.53 8.15 -6.18
CA CYS A 102 7.27 7.57 -5.77
C CYS A 102 7.51 6.38 -4.84
N ILE A 103 6.71 6.30 -3.76
CA ILE A 103 6.51 5.03 -3.07
C ILE A 103 5.31 4.32 -3.67
N PHE A 104 5.54 3.07 -4.08
CA PHE A 104 4.57 2.10 -4.50
C PHE A 104 4.25 1.24 -3.28
N THR A 105 2.98 1.12 -2.91
CA THR A 105 2.58 0.42 -1.68
C THR A 105 1.23 -0.27 -1.86
N PRO A 106 0.92 -1.32 -1.07
CA PRO A 106 -0.47 -1.78 -0.92
C PRO A 106 -1.41 -0.59 -0.72
N PRO A 107 -2.58 -0.59 -1.37
CA PRO A 107 -3.60 0.41 -1.09
C PRO A 107 -3.89 0.48 0.41
N LEU A 108 -3.56 1.61 1.01
CA LEU A 108 -3.56 1.80 2.46
C LEU A 108 -4.98 1.65 2.98
N ASN A 109 -5.13 0.91 4.08
CA ASN A 109 -6.41 0.57 4.69
C ASN A 109 -7.37 -0.21 3.77
N ARG A 110 -6.84 -0.94 2.78
CA ARG A 110 -7.61 -1.82 1.90
C ARG A 110 -7.22 -3.29 2.13
N HIS A 111 -8.04 -3.99 2.91
CA HIS A 111 -7.75 -5.34 3.39
C HIS A 111 -8.58 -6.44 2.68
N ASP A 112 -9.44 -6.06 1.74
CA ASP A 112 -10.32 -6.95 0.95
C ASP A 112 -9.63 -7.55 -0.28
N LEU A 113 -8.39 -7.15 -0.57
CA LEU A 113 -7.65 -7.66 -1.73
C LEU A 113 -7.13 -9.08 -1.46
N PRO A 114 -7.18 -9.99 -2.44
CA PRO A 114 -6.67 -11.36 -2.29
C PRO A 114 -5.13 -11.42 -2.42
N TYR A 115 -4.47 -10.28 -2.55
CA TYR A 115 -3.03 -10.14 -2.68
C TYR A 115 -2.52 -8.92 -1.91
N ILE A 116 -1.21 -8.95 -1.63
CA ILE A 116 -0.49 -7.89 -0.95
C ILE A 116 0.64 -7.43 -1.86
N PRO A 117 0.53 -6.24 -2.48
CA PRO A 117 1.64 -5.69 -3.25
C PRO A 117 2.89 -5.51 -2.41
N LEU A 118 4.07 -5.79 -2.97
CA LEU A 118 5.32 -5.45 -2.30
C LEU A 118 5.58 -3.95 -2.45
N SER A 119 5.94 -3.30 -1.34
CA SER A 119 6.27 -1.88 -1.37
C SER A 119 7.66 -1.63 -1.95
N GLY A 120 7.80 -0.56 -2.72
CA GLY A 120 9.07 -0.14 -3.31
C GLY A 120 9.14 1.37 -3.49
N VAL A 121 10.35 1.91 -3.50
CA VAL A 121 10.62 3.33 -3.82
C VAL A 121 11.34 3.38 -5.16
N VAL A 122 10.86 4.23 -6.06
CA VAL A 122 11.48 4.45 -7.37
C VAL A 122 11.67 5.94 -7.60
N ASP A 123 12.86 6.31 -8.05
CA ASP A 123 13.20 7.68 -8.46
C ASP A 123 12.58 7.97 -9.83
N THR A 124 11.29 8.27 -9.83
CA THR A 124 10.43 8.47 -11.02
C THR A 124 10.74 9.76 -11.77
N ASP A 125 11.65 10.60 -11.28
CA ASP A 125 12.19 11.72 -12.04
C ASP A 125 13.38 11.35 -12.95
N GLU A 126 13.99 10.18 -12.72
CA GLU A 126 15.17 9.70 -13.46
C GLU A 126 14.93 8.33 -14.14
N TYR A 127 14.02 7.51 -13.59
CA TYR A 127 13.74 6.17 -14.11
C TYR A 127 12.60 6.19 -15.15
N PHE A 128 12.95 6.31 -16.43
CA PHE A 128 12.00 6.36 -17.55
C PHE A 128 11.69 4.98 -18.13
N ASN A 129 11.21 4.06 -17.29
CA ASN A 129 10.74 2.74 -17.73
C ASN A 129 9.56 2.29 -16.89
N THR A 130 8.89 1.21 -17.31
CA THR A 130 7.80 0.60 -16.56
C THR A 130 8.28 0.07 -15.20
N VAL A 131 7.48 0.33 -14.17
CA VAL A 131 7.64 -0.23 -12.82
C VAL A 131 6.57 -1.30 -12.67
N ASN A 132 6.97 -2.56 -12.48
CA ASN A 132 6.04 -3.67 -12.31
C ASN A 132 5.80 -3.96 -10.82
N PHE A 133 4.68 -4.60 -10.50
CA PHE A 133 4.19 -4.73 -9.12
C PHE A 133 4.15 -6.20 -8.69
N PRO A 134 5.25 -6.75 -8.13
CA PRO A 134 5.21 -8.07 -7.51
C PRO A 134 4.29 -8.05 -6.30
N CYS A 135 3.42 -9.06 -6.22
CA CYS A 135 2.39 -9.18 -5.20
C CYS A 135 2.42 -10.58 -4.58
N ILE A 136 2.32 -10.63 -3.25
CA ILE A 136 2.11 -11.86 -2.50
C ILE A 136 0.66 -12.29 -2.66
N PHE A 137 0.41 -13.55 -2.99
CA PHE A 137 -0.94 -14.12 -3.04
C PHE A 137 -1.08 -15.24 -1.99
N PRO A 138 -1.60 -14.93 -0.79
CA PRO A 138 -1.66 -15.91 0.31
C PRO A 138 -2.61 -17.08 0.07
N GLY A 139 -3.65 -16.92 -0.76
CA GLY A 139 -4.66 -17.94 -1.04
C GLY A 139 -4.60 -18.52 -2.45
N LEU A 140 -3.51 -18.28 -3.19
CA LEU A 140 -3.34 -18.81 -4.54
C LEU A 140 -2.58 -20.14 -4.50
N ASP A 141 -3.34 -21.22 -4.29
CA ASP A 141 -2.84 -22.59 -4.24
C ASP A 141 -3.46 -23.46 -5.34
N VAL A 142 -2.92 -24.67 -5.53
CA VAL A 142 -3.44 -25.63 -6.52
C VAL A 142 -4.92 -25.90 -6.26
N GLY A 143 -5.73 -25.84 -7.33
CA GLY A 143 -7.18 -26.03 -7.25
C GLY A 143 -7.98 -24.81 -6.77
N HIS A 144 -7.32 -23.69 -6.46
CA HIS A 144 -7.98 -22.42 -6.16
C HIS A 144 -7.91 -21.46 -7.35
N GLU A 145 -8.98 -20.69 -7.52
CA GLU A 145 -9.11 -19.66 -8.54
C GLU A 145 -9.40 -18.31 -7.88
N ILE A 146 -8.66 -17.28 -8.28
CA ILE A 146 -8.86 -15.89 -7.87
C ILE A 146 -9.34 -15.10 -9.07
N ASN A 147 -10.56 -14.58 -8.96
CA ASN A 147 -11.17 -13.72 -9.97
C ASN A 147 -10.97 -12.24 -9.59
N LEU A 148 -10.27 -11.49 -10.44
CA LEU A 148 -10.06 -10.06 -10.31
C LEU A 148 -10.85 -9.32 -11.38
N LYS A 149 -11.49 -8.21 -11.00
CA LYS A 149 -12.28 -7.39 -11.92
C LYS A 149 -11.47 -6.20 -12.42
N ILE A 150 -11.80 -5.74 -13.62
CA ILE A 150 -11.34 -4.44 -14.11
C ILE A 150 -11.59 -3.37 -13.04
N GLY A 151 -10.60 -2.51 -12.81
CA GLY A 151 -10.69 -1.50 -11.74
C GLY A 151 -10.18 -1.96 -10.38
N THR A 152 -9.93 -3.27 -10.16
CA THR A 152 -9.33 -3.74 -8.90
C THR A 152 -7.96 -3.04 -8.70
N PRO A 153 -7.70 -2.41 -7.54
CA PRO A 153 -6.44 -1.69 -7.32
C PRO A 153 -5.21 -2.60 -7.34
N MET A 154 -4.29 -2.38 -8.27
CA MET A 154 -3.01 -3.11 -8.27
C MET A 154 -2.06 -2.53 -7.22
N ILE A 155 -1.95 -1.21 -7.14
CA ILE A 155 -1.00 -0.52 -6.27
C ILE A 155 -1.49 0.90 -5.96
N GLN A 156 -1.08 1.45 -4.81
CA GLN A 156 -1.16 2.88 -4.53
C GLN A 156 0.20 3.53 -4.73
N VAL A 157 0.23 4.63 -5.47
CA VAL A 157 1.43 5.39 -5.81
C VAL A 157 1.37 6.73 -5.10
N ILE A 158 2.38 7.03 -4.28
CA ILE A 158 2.47 8.27 -3.51
C ILE A 158 3.77 8.99 -3.88
N PRO A 159 3.69 10.08 -4.65
CA PRO A 159 4.84 10.94 -4.93
C PRO A 159 5.31 11.65 -3.65
N PHE A 160 6.62 11.75 -3.46
CA PHE A 160 7.22 12.53 -2.39
C PHE A 160 8.51 13.22 -2.84
N LYS A 161 8.76 14.42 -2.32
CA LYS A 161 10.00 15.15 -2.58
C LYS A 161 11.12 14.56 -1.72
N ARG A 162 12.23 14.17 -2.34
CA ARG A 162 13.45 13.76 -1.62
C ARG A 162 14.00 14.98 -0.87
N GLN A 163 14.20 14.83 0.43
CA GLN A 163 14.77 15.87 1.29
C GLN A 163 15.76 15.24 2.26
N GLU A 164 16.93 15.85 2.41
CA GLU A 164 17.83 15.51 3.48
C GLU A 164 17.25 15.93 4.83
N TRP A 165 17.39 15.08 5.83
CA TRP A 165 17.00 15.40 7.19
C TRP A 165 18.06 14.89 8.16
N LYS A 166 18.30 15.67 9.22
CA LYS A 166 19.10 15.27 10.36
C LYS A 166 18.16 15.00 11.52
N HIS A 167 18.40 13.93 12.25
CA HIS A 167 17.64 13.62 13.46
C HIS A 167 18.52 13.67 14.69
N LYS A 168 17.86 13.89 15.84
CA LYS A 168 18.49 13.86 17.14
C LYS A 168 17.57 13.12 18.09
N ILE A 169 18.11 12.10 18.75
CA ILE A 169 17.41 11.38 19.82
C ILE A 169 17.80 12.06 21.14
N THR A 170 16.80 12.48 21.92
CA THR A 170 17.02 13.09 23.23
C THR A 170 16.03 12.53 24.24
N ASN A 171 16.41 12.47 25.52
CA ASN A 171 15.43 12.32 26.59
C ASN A 171 14.40 13.45 26.52
N LEU A 172 13.17 13.18 26.99
CA LEU A 172 12.10 14.17 27.06
C LEU A 172 12.51 15.32 27.98
N LYS A 173 13.09 16.38 27.40
CA LYS A 173 13.41 17.62 28.12
C LYS A 173 12.12 18.37 28.43
N ASP A 174 12.16 19.21 29.48
CA ASP A 174 11.01 19.96 29.98
C ASP A 174 10.22 20.67 28.87
N GLY A 175 10.88 21.33 27.92
CA GLY A 175 10.19 22.01 26.82
C GLY A 175 9.40 21.10 25.86
N VAL A 176 9.80 19.84 25.67
CA VAL A 176 9.04 18.86 24.86
C VAL A 176 7.86 18.33 25.68
N LEU A 177 8.08 18.04 26.96
CA LEU A 177 7.02 17.66 27.89
C LEU A 177 5.96 18.75 27.98
N THR A 178 6.34 20.01 28.14
CA THR A 178 5.42 21.16 28.19
C THR A 178 4.54 21.25 26.93
N ARG A 179 5.10 21.06 25.74
CA ARG A 179 4.31 21.06 24.49
C ARG A 179 3.35 19.87 24.42
N ALA A 180 3.80 18.69 24.85
CA ALA A 180 2.95 17.49 24.89
C ALA A 180 1.82 17.63 25.92
N HIS A 181 2.13 18.15 27.12
CA HIS A 181 1.14 18.46 28.17
C HIS A 181 0.11 19.48 27.69
N LYS A 182 0.56 20.61 27.11
CA LYS A 182 -0.34 21.61 26.54
C LYS A 182 -1.25 21.02 25.45
N THR A 183 -0.69 20.20 24.56
CA THR A 183 -1.48 19.51 23.52
C THR A 183 -2.54 18.59 24.12
N ARG A 184 -2.18 17.80 25.14
CA ARG A 184 -3.11 16.90 25.84
C ARG A 184 -4.21 17.68 26.57
N GLU A 185 -3.86 18.79 27.22
CA GLU A 185 -4.81 19.66 27.89
C GLU A 185 -5.77 20.34 26.90
N ASP A 186 -5.26 20.86 25.78
CA ASP A 186 -6.05 21.42 24.69
C ASP A 186 -6.99 20.37 24.07
N MET A 187 -6.53 19.12 23.94
CA MET A 187 -7.36 18.01 23.47
C MET A 187 -8.44 17.66 24.50
N ARG A 188 -8.12 17.63 25.79
CA ARG A 188 -9.06 17.31 26.87
C ARG A 188 -10.20 18.34 26.93
N THR A 189 -9.88 19.61 26.75
CA THR A 189 -10.84 20.71 26.82
C THR A 189 -11.72 20.84 25.56
N ASP A 190 -11.25 20.39 24.39
CA ASP A 190 -11.97 20.52 23.12
C ASP A 190 -11.85 19.24 22.26
N ARG A 191 -12.29 18.08 22.78
CA ARG A 191 -12.04 16.74 22.20
C ARG A 191 -12.60 16.53 20.79
N LYS A 192 -13.79 17.07 20.47
CA LYS A 192 -14.52 16.70 19.25
C LYS A 192 -13.84 17.23 18.00
N ASP A 193 -13.40 16.34 17.11
CA ASP A 193 -12.71 16.67 15.86
C ASP A 193 -11.50 17.62 16.06
N TRP A 194 -10.87 17.60 17.24
CA TRP A 194 -9.80 18.54 17.60
C TRP A 194 -8.65 18.54 16.58
N TYR A 195 -8.16 17.34 16.25
CA TYR A 195 -7.08 17.19 15.28
C TYR A 195 -7.48 17.79 13.93
N ARG A 196 -8.66 17.43 13.42
CA ARG A 196 -9.20 17.93 12.15
C ARG A 196 -9.29 19.46 12.12
N ARG A 197 -9.73 20.09 13.21
CA ARG A 197 -9.95 21.54 13.27
C ARG A 197 -8.68 22.34 13.56
N LYS A 198 -7.78 21.83 14.41
CA LYS A 198 -6.68 22.64 14.98
C LYS A 198 -5.29 22.24 14.53
N LYS A 199 -5.08 21.02 14.00
CA LYS A 199 -3.74 20.51 13.65
C LYS A 199 -3.63 20.00 12.23
N TRP A 200 -4.68 19.37 11.72
CA TRP A 200 -4.71 18.83 10.37
C TRP A 200 -4.51 19.94 9.34
N GLN A 201 -3.58 19.70 8.43
CA GLN A 201 -3.38 20.52 7.24
C GLN A 201 -4.06 19.82 6.07
N LYS A 202 -4.86 20.56 5.31
CA LYS A 202 -5.50 20.04 4.09
C LYS A 202 -4.42 19.75 3.05
N LYS A 203 -4.47 18.56 2.46
CA LYS A 203 -3.60 18.16 1.36
C LYS A 203 -4.28 18.49 0.04
N SER A 204 -3.47 18.86 -0.94
CA SER A 204 -3.91 19.14 -2.30
C SER A 204 -3.01 18.33 -3.23
N PHE A 205 -3.61 17.34 -3.88
CA PHE A 205 -2.97 16.53 -4.91
C PHE A 205 -3.65 16.92 -6.22
N HIS A 206 -2.88 17.30 -7.24
CA HIS A 206 -3.37 17.73 -8.55
C HIS A 206 -2.75 16.82 -9.61
#